data_AF-A0A3B8WE49-F1
#
_entry.id   AF-A0A3B8WE49-F1
#
_cell.length_a   1.000
_cell.length_b   1.000
_cell.length_c   1.000
_cell.angle_alpha   90.00
_cell.angle_beta   90.00
_cell.angle_gamma   90.00
#
_symmetry.space_group_name_H-M   'P 1'
#
loop_
_entity.id
_entity.type
_entity.pdbx_description
1 polymer ?
#
loop_
_entity_poly.entity_id
_entity_poly.type
_entity_poly.pdbx_seq_one_letter_code
_entity_poly.pdbx_strand_id
1 'polypeptide(L)' 'EGELVSKIQEVGFSFDGILLNAGGYTHTSIALHDAIAAVPCPVVEVHISNIYAREEFRHKSIISS' A
#
# COMPACT_ATOMS: atom_id res chain seq x y z
N GLU A 1 -8.13 8.34 -0.32
CA GLU A 1 -6.89 8.07 0.44
C GLU A 1 -7.12 8.00 1.95
N GLY A 2 -7.66 9.04 2.59
CA GLY A 2 -7.87 9.05 4.04
C GLY A 2 -8.60 7.81 4.60
N GLU A 3 -9.65 7.34 3.93
CA GLU A 3 -10.35 6.10 4.33
C GLU A 3 -9.44 4.86 4.33
N LEU A 4 -8.51 4.75 3.38
CA LEU A 4 -7.55 3.64 3.32
C LEU A 4 -6.56 3.74 4.49
N VAL A 5 -6.05 4.94 4.79
CA VAL A 5 -5.19 5.20 5.94
C VAL A 5 -5.89 4.81 7.24
N SER A 6 -7.12 5.32 7.43
CA SER A 6 -7.92 5.00 8.61
C SER A 6 -8.18 3.51 8.72
N LYS A 7 -8.46 2.82 7.60
CA LYS A 7 -8.72 1.38 7.63
C LYS A 7 -7.48 0.57 7.98
N ILE A 8 -6.30 0.94 7.45
CA ILE A 8 -5.03 0.30 7.79
C ILE A 8 -4.75 0.44 9.28
N GLN A 9 -4.92 1.64 9.85
CA GLN A 9 -4.71 1.89 11.28
C GLN A 9 -5.75 1.18 12.16
N GLU A 10 -6.99 1.02 11.68
CA GLU A 10 -8.04 0.29 12.41
C GLU A 10 -7.71 -1.22 12.50
N VAL A 11 -7.36 -1.85 11.37
CA VAL A 11 -7.18 -3.31 11.29
C VAL A 11 -5.76 -3.77 11.60
N GLY A 12 -4.78 -2.88 11.44
CA GLY A 12 -3.35 -3.19 11.58
C GLY A 12 -2.90 -3.58 12.99
N PHE A 13 -3.76 -3.45 14.00
CA PHE A 13 -3.50 -3.91 15.38
C PHE A 13 -4.29 -5.16 15.77
N SER A 14 -5.19 -5.65 14.91
CA SER A 14 -6.13 -6.72 15.25
C SER A 14 -6.12 -7.90 14.28
N PHE A 15 -5.59 -7.72 13.07
CA PHE A 15 -5.54 -8.76 12.04
C PHE A 15 -4.12 -9.26 11.81
N ASP A 16 -4.01 -10.50 11.33
CA ASP A 16 -2.72 -11.17 11.09
C ASP A 16 -2.00 -10.72 9.80
N GLY A 17 -2.72 -10.08 8.87
CA GLY A 17 -2.15 -9.60 7.62
C GLY A 17 -3.11 -8.72 6.82
N ILE A 18 -2.54 -7.84 5.97
CA ILE A 18 -3.28 -6.99 5.02
C ILE A 18 -2.78 -7.28 3.60
N LEU A 19 -3.71 -7.56 2.69
CA LEU A 19 -3.46 -7.58 1.24
C LEU A 19 -3.89 -6.24 0.66
N LEU A 20 -2.94 -5.45 0.14
CA LEU A 20 -3.19 -4.09 -0.32
C LEU A 20 -2.93 -3.94 -1.82
N ASN A 21 -3.95 -3.50 -2.55
CA ASN A 21 -3.77 -2.91 -3.87
C ASN A 21 -4.07 -1.41 -3.79
N ALA A 22 -3.03 -0.59 -3.69
CA ALA A 22 -3.17 0.86 -3.57
C ALA A 22 -3.48 1.55 -4.92
N GLY A 23 -3.55 0.80 -6.02
CA GLY A 23 -3.85 1.33 -7.35
C GLY A 23 -2.86 2.42 -7.75
N GLY A 24 -3.37 3.61 -8.09
CA GLY A 24 -2.50 4.76 -8.41
C GLY A 24 -1.68 5.26 -7.22
N TYR A 25 -2.16 5.06 -5.98
CA TYR A 25 -1.46 5.52 -4.78
C TYR A 25 -0.18 4.75 -4.48
N THR A 26 -0.03 3.55 -5.06
CA THR A 26 1.24 2.81 -5.12
C THR A 26 2.42 3.72 -5.49
N HIS A 27 2.20 4.64 -6.43
CA HIS A 27 3.27 5.45 -7.03
C HIS A 27 3.27 6.90 -6.52
N THR A 28 2.32 7.28 -5.67
CA THR A 28 2.11 8.70 -5.31
C THR A 28 1.90 8.97 -3.82
N SER A 29 1.52 7.97 -3.01
CA SER A 29 1.10 8.18 -1.63
C SER A 29 2.19 7.86 -0.61
N ILE A 30 2.80 8.93 -0.08
CA ILE A 30 3.63 8.84 1.13
C ILE A 30 2.75 8.55 2.36
N ALA A 31 1.52 9.07 2.39
CA ALA A 31 0.61 8.88 3.52
C ALA A 31 0.26 7.41 3.77
N LEU A 32 0.06 6.62 2.71
CA LEU A 32 -0.17 5.18 2.84
C LEU A 32 1.09 4.42 3.25
N HIS A 33 2.26 4.81 2.73
CA HIS A 33 3.54 4.26 3.18
C HIS A 33 3.71 4.44 4.70
N ASP A 34 3.48 5.66 5.20
CA ASP A 34 3.61 5.95 6.64
C ASP A 34 2.55 5.22 7.48
N ALA A 35 1.32 5.10 6.97
CA ALA A 35 0.25 4.36 7.66
C ALA A 35 0.58 2.86 7.80
N ILE A 36 1.20 2.26 6.78
CA ILE A 36 1.65 0.88 6.79
C ILE A 36 2.81 0.70 7.78
N ALA A 37 3.78 1.61 7.76
CA ALA A 37 4.91 1.59 8.69
C ALA A 37 4.51 1.75 10.16
N ALA A 38 3.35 2.38 10.42
CA ALA A 38 2.84 2.64 11.77
C ALA A 38 2.12 1.45 12.41
N VAL A 39 1.82 0.38 11.66
CA VAL A 39 1.08 -0.78 12.17
C VAL A 39 1.96 -2.03 12.23
N PRO A 40 1.79 -2.91 13.26
CA PRO A 40 2.59 -4.13 13.39
C PRO A 40 2.17 -5.24 12.42
N CYS A 41 0.95 -5.18 11.88
CA CYS A 41 0.43 -6.16 10.95
C CYS A 41 1.22 -6.16 9.62
N PRO A 42 1.66 -7.33 9.13
CA PRO A 42 2.35 -7.41 7.85
C PRO A 42 1.42 -7.03 6.68
N VAL A 43 1.92 -6.17 5.79
CA VAL A 43 1.19 -5.73 4.60
C VAL A 43 1.87 -6.27 3.35
N VAL A 44 1.10 -6.92 2.48
CA VAL A 44 1.55 -7.45 1.20
C VAL A 44 0.91 -6.64 0.08
N GLU A 45 1.74 -5.98 -0.71
CA GLU A 45 1.32 -5.26 -1.91
C GLU A 45 0.97 -6.23 -3.04
N VAL A 46 -0.19 -6.02 -3.67
CA VAL A 46 -0.66 -6.80 -4.81
C VAL A 46 -1.13 -5.90 -5.95
N HIS A 47 -0.81 -6.30 -7.17
CA HIS A 47 -1.26 -5.64 -8.39
C HIS A 47 -1.90 -6.63 -9.34
N ILE A 48 -3.06 -6.27 -9.89
CA ILE A 48 -3.76 -7.10 -10.89
C ILE A 48 -2.98 -7.12 -12.20
N SER A 49 -2.40 -5.97 -12.60
CA SER A 49 -1.58 -5.85 -13.80
C SER A 49 -0.10 -5.96 -13.50
N ASN A 50 0.70 -6.44 -14.46
CA ASN A 50 2.16 -6.35 -14.37
C ASN A 50 2.60 -4.88 -14.51
N ILE A 51 2.97 -4.25 -13.39
CA ILE A 51 3.39 -2.84 -13.36
C ILE A 51 4.69 -2.58 -14.10
N TYR A 52 5.58 -3.58 -14.23
CA TYR A 52 6.86 -3.46 -14.95
C TYR A 52 6.75 -3.52 -16.47
N ALA A 53 5.58 -3.92 -16.98
CA ALA A 53 5.29 -3.92 -18.41
C ALA A 53 4.54 -2.65 -18.86
N ARG A 54 4.47 -1.64 -17.98
CA ARG A 54 3.65 -0.44 -18.16
C ARG A 54 4.53 0.81 -18.22
N GLU A 55 3.93 1.98 -18.02
CA GLU A 55 4.61 3.27 -18.07
C GLU A 55 5.66 3.38 -16.95
N GLU A 56 6.80 4.04 -17.20
CA GLU A 56 7.94 4.12 -16.26
C GLU A 56 7.55 4.60 -14.84
N PHE A 57 6.59 5.53 -14.74
CA PHE A 57 6.13 6.03 -13.45
C PHE A 57 5.44 4.96 -12.59
N ARG A 58 5.08 3.80 -13.16
CA ARG A 58 4.52 2.65 -12.44
C ARG A 58 5.56 1.66 -11.96
N HIS A 59 6.82 1.80 -12.38
CA HIS A 59 7.88 0.85 -12.01
C HIS A 59 8.36 1.04 -10.58
N LYS A 60 8.10 2.22 -10.00
CA LYS A 60 8.47 2.55 -8.63
C LYS A 60 7.23 2.57 -7.74
N SER A 61 7.17 1.64 -6.80
CA SER A 61 6.23 1.69 -5.67
C SER A 61 6.86 2.50 -4.54
N ILE A 62 6.10 3.41 -3.95
CA ILE A 62 6.43 4.09 -2.68
C ILE A 62 6.04 3.18 -1.50
N ILE A 63 5.07 2.28 -1.71
CA ILE A 63 4.57 1.38 -0.66
C ILE A 63 5.58 0.28 -0.34
N SER A 64 6.26 -0.25 -1.35
CA SER A 64 7.26 -1.32 -1.22
C SER A 64 8.71 -0.80 -1.13
N SER A 65 8.94 0.53 -1.12
CA SER A 65 10.29 1.13 -1.14
C SER A 65 10.90 1.39 0.23
#